data_AF-A0AAW2LSM4-F1
#
_entry.id   AF-A0AAW2LSM4-F1
#
_cell.length_a   1.000
_cell.length_b   1.000
_cell.length_c   1.000
_cell.angle_alpha   90.00
_cell.angle_beta   90.00
_cell.angle_gamma   90.00
#
_symmetry.space_group_name_H-M   'P 1'
#
loop_
_entity.id
_entity.type
_entity.pdbx_description
1 polymer ?
#
loop_
_entity_poly.entity_id
_entity_poly.type
_entity_poly.pdbx_seq_one_letter_code
_entity_poly.pdbx_strand_id
1 'polypeptide(L)'
;MGNSRERKEAATTLFTLCLFPDNRIRAIQNRVVPILIQNANSGLERAVEVLGLLAKCEFARDDMIQCSGFLDILIEVLKNGSSRGVQYALLTLTSLCSYSEKMLLEALREGLFEICVALLEDDNEKVRRNAKTFIQVLQGKRKNV
;
A
#
# COMPACT_ATOMS: atom_id res chain seq x y z
N MET A 1 3.28 13.23 19.67
CA MET A 1 3.49 11.99 18.88
C MET A 1 4.21 11.02 19.78
N GLY A 2 3.73 9.78 19.91
CA GLY A 2 4.38 8.76 20.74
C GLY A 2 5.75 8.36 20.21
N ASN A 3 6.56 7.71 21.04
CA ASN A 3 7.87 7.18 20.62
C ASN A 3 7.71 6.09 19.54
N SER A 4 8.81 5.66 18.90
CA SER A 4 8.76 4.68 17.79
C SER A 4 8.02 3.39 18.16
N ARG A 5 8.15 2.95 19.42
CA ARG A 5 7.47 1.76 19.94
C ARG A 5 5.96 1.96 20.03
N GLU A 6 5.51 3.06 20.62
CA GLU A 6 4.08 3.38 20.75
C GLU A 6 3.39 3.48 19.39
N ARG A 7 4.05 4.09 18.40
CA ARG A 7 3.54 4.14 17.02
C ARG A 7 3.38 2.75 16.41
N LYS A 8 4.36 1.87 16.63
CA LYS A 8 4.31 0.48 16.15
C LYS A 8 3.20 -0.33 16.83
N GLU A 9 3.03 -0.18 18.14
CA GLU A 9 1.97 -0.85 18.90
C GLU A 9 0.59 -0.37 18.47
N ALA A 10 0.40 0.95 18.32
CA ALA A 10 -0.84 1.52 17.79
C ALA A 10 -1.16 1.03 16.37
N ALA A 11 -0.17 1.03 15.46
CA ALA A 11 -0.35 0.53 14.10
C ALA A 11 -0.64 -0.98 14.06
N THR A 12 -0.06 -1.76 14.99
CA THR A 12 -0.38 -3.19 15.15
C THR A 12 -1.81 -3.40 15.58
N THR A 13 -2.28 -2.67 16.59
CA THR A 13 -3.68 -2.73 17.05
C THR A 13 -4.63 -2.34 15.93
N LEU A 14 -4.32 -1.25 15.22
CA LEU A 14 -5.13 -0.78 14.11
C LEU A 14 -5.19 -1.80 12.97
N PHE A 15 -4.07 -2.46 12.66
CA PHE A 15 -4.03 -3.55 11.68
C PHE A 15 -5.06 -4.63 12.02
N THR A 16 -5.05 -5.10 13.28
CA THR A 16 -5.99 -6.13 13.75
C THR A 16 -7.44 -5.65 13.65
N LEU A 17 -7.73 -4.42 14.06
CA LEU A 17 -9.08 -3.85 13.98
C LEU A 17 -9.56 -3.73 12.52
N CYS A 18 -8.70 -3.24 11.63
CA CYS A 18 -9.01 -3.03 10.21
C CYS A 18 -9.06 -4.32 9.39
N LEU A 19 -8.86 -5.50 9.97
CA LEU A 19 -9.22 -6.76 9.30
C LEU A 19 -10.74 -6.80 9.03
N PHE A 20 -11.55 -6.20 9.89
CA PHE A 20 -13.01 -6.08 9.74
C PHE A 20 -13.40 -4.84 8.91
N PRO A 21 -14.24 -4.97 7.86
CA PRO A 21 -14.61 -3.85 6.99
C PRO A 21 -15.19 -2.62 7.71
N ASP A 22 -16.10 -2.81 8.67
CA ASP A 22 -16.75 -1.70 9.39
C ASP A 22 -15.73 -0.85 10.17
N ASN A 23 -14.71 -1.51 10.74
CA ASN A 23 -13.64 -0.81 11.46
C ASN A 23 -12.74 0.00 10.52
N ARG A 24 -12.60 -0.38 9.25
CA ARG A 24 -11.88 0.43 8.25
C ARG A 24 -12.59 1.76 8.05
N ILE A 25 -13.91 1.72 7.84
CA ILE A 25 -14.73 2.93 7.65
C ILE A 25 -14.61 3.85 8.86
N ARG A 26 -14.76 3.31 10.07
CA ARG A 26 -14.61 4.07 11.32
C ARG A 26 -13.21 4.69 11.46
N ALA A 27 -12.15 3.95 11.11
CA ALA A 27 -10.79 4.46 11.17
C ALA A 27 -10.56 5.60 10.17
N ILE A 28 -11.07 5.47 8.94
CA ILE A 28 -10.99 6.51 7.89
C ILE A 28 -11.73 7.78 8.33
N GLN A 29 -12.93 7.65 8.91
CA GLN A 29 -13.69 8.78 9.46
C GLN A 29 -12.92 9.55 10.54
N ASN A 30 -12.04 8.86 11.28
CA ASN A 30 -11.15 9.45 12.29
C ASN A 30 -9.79 9.90 11.71
N ARG A 31 -9.71 10.16 10.39
CA ARG A 31 -8.54 10.74 9.70
C ARG A 31 -7.24 9.96 9.91
N VAL A 32 -7.33 8.63 9.95
CA VAL A 32 -6.16 7.78 10.19
C VAL A 32 -5.20 7.71 9.00
N VAL A 33 -5.68 7.93 7.77
CA VAL A 33 -4.89 7.76 6.54
C VAL A 33 -3.67 8.70 6.50
N PRO A 34 -3.81 10.03 6.69
CA PRO A 34 -2.65 10.93 6.72
C PRO A 34 -1.61 10.57 7.79
N ILE A 35 -2.07 10.15 8.98
CA ILE A 35 -1.20 9.75 10.09
C ILE A 35 -0.39 8.49 9.72
N LEU A 36 -1.03 7.53 9.06
CA LEU A 36 -0.37 6.31 8.60
C LEU A 36 0.64 6.59 7.50
N ILE A 37 0.35 7.51 6.57
CA ILE A 37 1.30 7.89 5.52
C ILE A 37 2.54 8.55 6.14
N GLN A 38 2.37 9.45 7.11
CA GLN A 38 3.50 10.05 7.82
C GLN A 38 4.34 8.99 8.57
N ASN A 39 3.69 8.02 9.19
CA ASN A 39 4.38 6.93 9.87
C ASN A 39 5.12 6.01 8.88
N ALA A 40 4.51 5.70 7.73
CA ALA A 40 5.15 4.95 6.66
C ALA A 40 6.39 5.69 6.13
N ASN A 41 6.29 7.01 5.91
CA ASN A 41 7.42 7.86 5.53
C ASN A 41 8.55 7.88 6.57
N SER A 42 8.23 7.61 7.84
CA SER A 42 9.22 7.46 8.91
C SER A 42 9.85 6.05 8.98
N GLY A 43 9.57 5.18 8.00
CA GLY A 43 10.05 3.79 7.95
C GLY A 43 9.20 2.78 8.74
N LEU A 44 8.01 3.16 9.24
CA LEU A 44 7.16 2.21 9.96
C LEU A 44 6.37 1.34 8.98
N GLU A 45 6.94 0.20 8.56
CA GLU A 45 6.29 -0.74 7.63
C GLU A 45 4.90 -1.21 8.09
N ARG A 46 4.68 -1.35 9.40
CA ARG A 46 3.36 -1.71 9.94
C ARG A 46 2.26 -0.71 9.51
N ALA A 47 2.60 0.55 9.28
CA ALA A 47 1.65 1.52 8.76
C ALA A 47 1.27 1.22 7.29
N VAL A 48 2.22 0.77 6.47
CA VAL A 48 1.97 0.31 5.09
C VAL A 48 1.05 -0.91 5.09
N GLU A 49 1.23 -1.83 6.03
CA GLU A 49 0.34 -2.98 6.19
C GLU A 49 -1.12 -2.54 6.47
N VAL A 50 -1.32 -1.53 7.31
CA VAL A 50 -2.65 -0.96 7.57
C VAL A 50 -3.19 -0.25 6.34
N LEU A 51 -2.38 0.57 5.65
CA LEU A 51 -2.78 1.28 4.44
C LEU A 51 -3.26 0.31 3.35
N GLY A 52 -2.61 -0.83 3.18
CA GLY A 52 -3.07 -1.86 2.23
C GLY A 52 -4.40 -2.52 2.60
N LEU A 53 -4.79 -2.53 3.89
CA LEU A 53 -6.15 -2.89 4.28
C LEU A 53 -7.16 -1.79 3.96
N LEU A 54 -6.78 -0.53 4.21
CA LEU A 54 -7.64 0.63 4.00
C LEU A 54 -7.87 0.95 2.51
N ALA A 55 -6.91 0.66 1.62
CA ALA A 55 -7.03 0.90 0.18
C ALA A 55 -8.25 0.18 -0.46
N LYS A 56 -8.81 -0.83 0.22
CA LYS A 56 -10.07 -1.47 -0.17
C LYS A 56 -11.29 -0.54 -0.10
N CYS A 57 -11.18 0.59 0.60
CA CYS A 57 -12.21 1.62 0.74
C CYS A 57 -11.90 2.82 -0.15
N GLU A 58 -12.90 3.31 -0.88
CA GLU A 58 -12.76 4.43 -1.83
C GLU A 58 -12.23 5.71 -1.18
N PHE A 59 -12.85 6.18 -0.11
CA PHE A 59 -12.41 7.38 0.61
C PHE A 59 -10.95 7.32 1.07
N ALA A 60 -10.45 6.13 1.44
CA ALA A 60 -9.06 5.98 1.81
C ALA A 60 -8.12 6.04 0.60
N ARG A 61 -8.54 5.51 -0.57
CA ARG A 61 -7.77 5.65 -1.80
C ARG A 61 -7.66 7.10 -2.22
N ASP A 62 -8.74 7.86 -2.10
CA ASP A 62 -8.72 9.29 -2.43
C ASP A 62 -7.71 10.03 -1.56
N ASP A 63 -7.75 9.84 -0.24
CA ASP A 63 -6.78 10.42 0.70
C ASP A 63 -5.33 10.04 0.34
N MET A 64 -5.09 8.77 -0.06
CA MET A 64 -3.77 8.29 -0.48
C MET A 64 -3.31 8.91 -1.81
N ILE A 65 -4.18 9.03 -2.80
CA ILE A 65 -3.87 9.57 -4.13
C ILE A 65 -3.59 11.06 -4.07
N GLN A 66 -4.23 11.80 -3.16
CA GLN A 66 -3.97 13.22 -2.95
C GLN A 66 -2.67 13.49 -2.18
N CYS A 67 -2.10 12.49 -1.51
CA CYS A 67 -0.88 12.64 -0.75
C CYS A 67 0.36 12.56 -1.67
N SER A 68 0.96 13.72 -1.93
CA SER A 68 2.22 13.81 -2.66
C SER A 68 3.33 13.02 -1.96
N GLY A 69 4.13 12.29 -2.73
CA GLY A 69 5.21 11.44 -2.23
C GLY A 69 4.77 10.08 -1.69
N PHE A 70 3.45 9.77 -1.66
CA PHE A 70 3.02 8.45 -1.20
C PHE A 70 3.47 7.32 -2.12
N LEU A 71 3.55 7.56 -3.43
CA LEU A 71 4.11 6.60 -4.37
C LEU A 71 5.59 6.29 -4.06
N ASP A 72 6.40 7.30 -3.77
CA ASP A 72 7.82 7.14 -3.43
C ASP A 72 8.01 6.26 -2.19
N ILE A 73 7.15 6.46 -1.17
CA ILE A 73 7.15 5.62 0.04
C ILE A 73 6.89 4.16 -0.31
N LEU A 74 5.93 3.89 -1.20
CA LEU A 74 5.62 2.52 -1.62
C LEU A 74 6.76 1.91 -2.45
N ILE A 75 7.40 2.68 -3.33
CA ILE A 75 8.58 2.25 -4.10
C ILE A 75 9.72 1.86 -3.17
N GLU A 76 9.99 2.67 -2.15
CA GLU A 76 11.04 2.41 -1.17
C GLU A 76 10.77 1.09 -0.43
N VAL A 77 9.52 0.84 -0.04
CA VAL A 77 9.11 -0.43 0.59
C VAL A 77 9.25 -1.61 -0.38
N LEU A 78 8.98 -1.43 -1.68
CA LEU A 78 9.19 -2.51 -2.67
C LEU A 78 10.67 -2.89 -2.82
N LYS A 79 11.58 -1.93 -2.69
CA LYS A 79 13.02 -2.14 -2.87
C LYS A 79 13.70 -2.68 -1.61
N ASN A 80 13.34 -2.14 -0.45
CA ASN A 80 14.10 -2.31 0.78
C ASN A 80 13.28 -2.88 1.95
N GLY A 81 11.98 -3.11 1.76
CA GLY A 81 11.08 -3.56 2.82
C GLY A 81 11.13 -5.05 3.10
N SER A 82 10.55 -5.46 4.23
CA SER A 82 10.32 -6.88 4.52
C SER A 82 9.36 -7.52 3.51
N SER A 83 9.38 -8.85 3.35
CA SER A 83 8.43 -9.54 2.46
C SER A 83 6.96 -9.22 2.79
N ARG A 84 6.64 -8.91 4.05
CA ARG A 84 5.29 -8.46 4.44
C ARG A 84 5.03 -7.03 3.99
N GLY A 85 5.97 -6.12 4.22
CA GLY A 85 5.90 -4.74 3.73
C GLY A 85 5.67 -4.71 2.21
N VAL A 86 6.49 -5.43 1.45
CA VAL A 86 6.40 -5.57 -0.01
C VAL A 86 5.02 -6.10 -0.43
N GLN A 87 4.52 -7.16 0.21
CA GLN A 87 3.19 -7.70 -0.08
C GLN A 87 2.09 -6.64 0.03
N TYR A 88 2.09 -5.85 1.11
CA TYR A 88 1.07 -4.84 1.34
C TYR A 88 1.27 -3.58 0.49
N ALA A 89 2.51 -3.22 0.15
CA ALA A 89 2.79 -2.17 -0.81
C ALA A 89 2.23 -2.54 -2.19
N LEU A 90 2.47 -3.77 -2.67
CA LEU A 90 1.90 -4.28 -3.93
C LEU A 90 0.37 -4.30 -3.92
N LEU A 91 -0.26 -4.71 -2.81
CA LEU A 91 -1.72 -4.67 -2.68
C LEU A 91 -2.26 -3.24 -2.74
N THR A 92 -1.58 -2.30 -2.09
CA THR A 92 -1.94 -0.88 -2.10
C THR A 92 -1.83 -0.33 -3.52
N LEU A 93 -0.68 -0.49 -4.18
CA LEU A 93 -0.44 -0.05 -5.56
C LEU A 93 -1.44 -0.65 -6.54
N THR A 94 -1.69 -1.96 -6.45
CA THR A 94 -2.71 -2.64 -7.26
C THR A 94 -4.07 -1.96 -7.11
N SER A 95 -4.47 -1.66 -5.88
CA SER A 95 -5.75 -1.02 -5.61
C SER A 95 -5.80 0.40 -6.17
N LEU A 96 -4.80 1.24 -5.88
CA LEU A 96 -4.79 2.64 -6.34
C LEU A 96 -4.76 2.73 -7.88
N CYS A 97 -3.86 1.99 -8.54
CA CYS A 97 -3.75 2.01 -10.00
C CYS A 97 -4.95 1.39 -10.71
N SER A 98 -5.73 0.53 -10.03
CA SER A 98 -6.98 0.00 -10.60
C SER A 98 -8.11 1.05 -10.66
N TYR A 99 -8.08 2.04 -9.78
CA TYR A 99 -9.12 3.07 -9.64
C TYR A 99 -8.66 4.48 -10.00
N SER A 100 -7.39 4.67 -10.38
CA SER A 100 -6.84 5.98 -10.75
C SER A 100 -5.86 5.85 -11.92
N GLU A 101 -6.29 6.35 -13.08
CA GLU A 101 -5.43 6.42 -14.28
C GLU A 101 -4.22 7.32 -14.04
N LYS A 102 -4.39 8.42 -13.29
CA LYS A 102 -3.28 9.28 -12.87
C LYS A 102 -2.22 8.47 -12.13
N MET A 103 -2.62 7.70 -11.11
CA MET A 103 -1.70 6.87 -10.33
C MET A 103 -1.07 5.76 -11.16
N LEU A 104 -1.82 5.16 -12.09
CA LEU A 104 -1.29 4.16 -13.03
C LEU A 104 -0.19 4.74 -13.93
N LEU A 105 -0.41 5.92 -14.52
CA LEU A 105 0.58 6.58 -15.38
C LEU A 105 1.81 7.01 -14.59
N GLU A 106 1.64 7.49 -13.36
CA GLU A 106 2.74 7.85 -12.47
C GLU A 106 3.57 6.61 -12.10
N ALA A 107 2.92 5.51 -11.73
CA ALA A 107 3.58 4.23 -11.46
C ALA A 107 4.40 3.71 -12.66
N LEU A 108 3.89 3.85 -13.89
CA LEU A 108 4.64 3.47 -15.09
C LEU A 108 5.86 4.36 -15.30
N ARG A 109 5.74 5.68 -15.08
CA ARG A 109 6.85 6.63 -15.22
C ARG A 109 7.97 6.39 -14.21
N GLU A 110 7.62 6.00 -12.99
CA GLU A 110 8.56 5.68 -11.91
C GLU A 110 9.18 4.26 -12.04
N GLY A 111 8.92 3.54 -13.13
CA GLY A 111 9.55 2.24 -13.41
C GLY A 111 9.03 1.09 -12.52
N LEU A 112 7.79 1.18 -12.03
CA LEU A 112 7.22 0.10 -11.20
C LEU A 112 7.03 -1.20 -11.99
N PHE A 113 6.96 -1.15 -13.31
CA PHE A 113 6.87 -2.34 -14.14
C PHE A 113 8.13 -3.20 -13.98
N GLU A 114 9.31 -2.61 -14.15
CA GLU A 114 10.61 -3.28 -14.04
C GLU A 114 10.86 -3.78 -12.62
N ILE A 115 10.51 -2.97 -11.60
CA ILE A 115 10.58 -3.39 -10.19
C ILE A 115 9.73 -4.64 -9.96
N CYS A 116 8.50 -4.66 -10.49
CA CYS A 116 7.61 -5.80 -10.29
C CYS A 116 8.03 -7.04 -11.07
N VAL A 117 8.67 -6.89 -12.23
CA VAL A 117 9.26 -8.01 -12.98
C VAL A 117 10.38 -8.65 -12.15
N ALA A 118 11.24 -7.86 -11.51
CA ALA A 118 12.28 -8.40 -10.62
C ALA A 118 11.67 -9.17 -9.44
N LEU A 119 10.57 -8.69 -8.86
CA LEU A 119 9.85 -9.35 -7.76
C LEU A 119 9.18 -10.68 -8.16
N LEU A 120 9.15 -11.05 -9.44
CA LEU A 120 8.70 -12.37 -9.87
C LEU A 120 9.68 -13.50 -9.51
N GLU A 121 10.93 -13.16 -9.20
CA GLU A 121 11.97 -14.12 -8.76
C GLU A 121 12.17 -14.12 -7.23
N ASP A 122 11.34 -13.38 -6.47
CA ASP A 122 11.41 -13.33 -5.00
C ASP A 122 11.10 -14.70 -4.39
N ASP A 123 11.79 -15.14 -3.34
CA ASP A 123 11.57 -16.45 -2.69
C ASP A 123 10.16 -16.59 -2.07
N ASN A 124 9.51 -15.48 -1.73
CA ASN A 124 8.17 -15.46 -1.14
C ASN A 124 7.06 -15.57 -2.20
N GLU A 125 6.34 -16.69 -2.19
CA GLU A 125 5.25 -16.96 -3.15
C GLU A 125 4.18 -15.86 -3.19
N LYS A 126 3.86 -15.26 -2.03
CA LYS A 126 2.83 -14.20 -1.96
C LYS A 126 3.33 -12.89 -2.59
N VAL A 127 4.62 -12.58 -2.45
CA VAL A 127 5.24 -11.43 -3.14
C VAL A 127 5.13 -11.63 -4.65
N ARG A 128 5.59 -12.79 -5.16
CA ARG A 128 5.50 -13.12 -6.60
C ARG A 128 4.07 -13.03 -7.12
N ARG A 129 3.10 -13.58 -6.38
CA ARG A 129 1.68 -13.56 -6.76
C ARG A 129 1.10 -12.15 -6.82
N ASN A 130 1.43 -11.30 -5.85
CA ASN A 130 0.98 -9.92 -5.80
C ASN A 130 1.65 -9.09 -6.91
N ALA A 131 2.95 -9.29 -7.16
CA ALA A 131 3.68 -8.62 -8.23
C ALA A 131 3.08 -8.97 -9.60
N LYS A 132 2.83 -10.26 -9.86
CA LYS A 132 2.13 -10.70 -11.08
C LYS A 132 0.76 -10.06 -11.24
N THR A 133 -0.01 -9.93 -10.16
CA THR A 133 -1.31 -9.25 -10.19
C THR A 133 -1.16 -7.77 -10.53
N PHE A 134 -0.18 -7.09 -9.94
CA PHE A 134 0.03 -5.68 -10.20
C PHE A 134 0.54 -5.43 -11.63
N ILE A 135 1.42 -6.28 -12.16
CA ILE A 135 1.85 -6.24 -13.57
C ILE A 135 0.65 -6.30 -14.53
N GLN A 136 -0.37 -7.13 -14.23
CA GLN A 136 -1.58 -7.18 -15.05
C GLN A 136 -2.30 -5.82 -15.07
N VAL A 137 -2.39 -5.14 -13.93
CA VAL A 137 -2.96 -3.79 -13.84
C VAL A 137 -2.12 -2.79 -14.64
N LEU A 138 -0.79 -2.83 -14.52
CA LEU A 138 0.13 -1.99 -15.28
C LEU A 138 -0.02 -2.17 -16.79
N GLN A 139 -0.33 -3.39 -17.24
CA GLN A 139 -0.58 -3.73 -18.65
C GLN A 139 -2.01 -3.44 -19.12
N GLY A 140 -2.86 -2.83 -18.29
CA GLY A 140 -4.26 -2.54 -18.62
C GLY A 140 -5.19 -3.76 -18.59
N LYS A 141 -4.71 -4.93 -18.14
CA LYS A 141 -5.52 -6.13 -17.90
C LYS A 141 -6.18 -6.00 -16.53
N ARG A 142 -7.27 -5.23 -16.46
CA ARG A 142 -8.05 -5.07 -15.22
C ARG A 142 -8.69 -6.40 -14.84
N LYS A 143 -8.62 -6.79 -13.56
CA LYS A 143 -9.48 -7.86 -13.04
C LYS A 143 -10.91 -7.36 -13.11
N ASN A 144 -11.76 -8.05 -13.86
CA ASN A 144 -13.21 -7.91 -13.69
C ASN A 144 -13.52 -8.31 -12.24
N VAL A 145 -13.90 -7.32 -11.44
CA VAL A 145 -14.41 -7.53 -10.06
C VAL A 145 -15.85 -7.99 -10.16
#